data_AF-A0A421B2E4-F1
#
_entry.id   AF-A0A421B2E4-F1
#
_cell.length_a   1.000
_cell.length_b   1.000
_cell.length_c   1.000
_cell.angle_alpha   90.00
_cell.angle_beta   90.00
_cell.angle_gamma   90.00
#
_symmetry.space_group_name_H-M   'P 1'
#
loop_
_entity.id
_entity.type
_entity.pdbx_description
1 polymer ?
#
loop_
_entity_poly.entity_id
_entity_poly.type
_entity_poly.pdbx_seq_one_letter_code
_entity_poly.pdbx_strand_id
1 'polypeptide(L)'
;MKKLLAVGAALITLCSGSMVVRAAQSAPVPSGSGGRLVSGVPTTGQVEWNTRERWTVEVPMNTANLAVTVDGAGAHLDLIGRAGAAPTVFTHDLKADTADGTADVSVPLPRAGLWYLEVSGRFLFEPHTYTITATAGGTPPTTTAPSTTTPTTTAPTSTTRPTSTTSSPPTTTPPGTPVVVDRNCADGKFVLTVEDFREPDRLPSIQDLVNGYNSADYMGFINGVLSRRYPTGKRVIDIAGGKQAVDRWLWRKDTAAQVLGQLSMVVHEVGHGIDKSTPENRYFVARGSNGADVTFTAPGMHGKGTTSSSPMFSMARSLLLADAENKKRPPAVKGTITTSREYGSGSHGSDPTYAETYLNGDPTNTTFDSGDQGFNMLVEEWNQYINSMAVTYSLQTGGGSRTSDRHALLTYLWWVERYLAKIRVEHPEQHDYLVTSPAWRETVLALWGRSWRYLNTDTGGMEPDSGQVTELVRQPHLLTEIHRLRTANGCTNPVELFP
;
A
#
# COMPACT_ATOMS: atom_id res chain seq x y z
N MET A 1 39.65 -25.36 -46.12
CA MET A 1 40.72 -24.63 -45.40
C MET A 1 40.81 -25.29 -44.01
N LYS A 2 41.78 -26.19 -43.77
CA LYS A 2 43.00 -25.94 -42.96
C LYS A 2 42.69 -25.03 -41.76
N LYS A 3 42.91 -25.34 -40.47
CA LYS A 3 43.57 -26.41 -39.67
C LYS A 3 43.06 -26.16 -38.21
N LEU A 4 42.71 -27.17 -37.39
CA LEU A 4 43.59 -27.90 -36.43
C LEU A 4 44.24 -26.94 -35.38
N LEU A 5 44.28 -27.10 -34.05
CA LEU A 5 44.26 -28.21 -33.05
C LEU A 5 43.84 -27.58 -31.69
N ALA A 6 43.06 -28.17 -30.76
CA ALA A 6 43.16 -29.42 -29.97
C ALA A 6 43.96 -29.31 -28.63
N VAL A 7 43.40 -30.00 -27.60
CA VAL A 7 44.02 -30.52 -26.34
C VAL A 7 44.20 -29.49 -25.22
N GLY A 8 43.85 -29.68 -23.93
CA GLY A 8 43.56 -30.88 -23.13
C GLY A 8 44.57 -31.02 -21.97
N ALA A 9 44.09 -30.93 -20.73
CA ALA A 9 44.68 -31.40 -19.47
C ALA A 9 45.96 -30.74 -18.86
N ALA A 10 45.72 -30.23 -17.64
CA ALA A 10 46.56 -30.12 -16.43
C ALA A 10 48.04 -30.60 -16.42
N LEU A 11 48.91 -29.76 -15.86
CA LEU A 11 49.99 -30.20 -14.97
C LEU A 11 50.32 -29.12 -13.92
N ILE A 12 50.54 -29.59 -12.69
CA ILE A 12 50.80 -28.88 -11.43
C ILE A 12 52.24 -28.34 -11.39
N THR A 13 52.43 -27.07 -11.02
CA THR A 13 53.61 -26.60 -10.26
C THR A 13 53.21 -25.44 -9.34
N LEU A 14 53.20 -25.69 -8.03
CA LEU A 14 53.21 -24.69 -6.96
C LEU A 14 54.65 -24.20 -6.76
N CYS A 15 54.88 -22.89 -6.83
CA CYS A 15 55.23 -22.04 -5.69
C CYS A 15 55.89 -20.71 -6.10
N SER A 16 55.57 -19.69 -5.32
CA SER A 16 56.30 -18.43 -5.11
C SER A 16 56.03 -17.26 -6.07
N GLY A 17 55.24 -16.29 -5.62
CA GLY A 17 55.29 -14.94 -6.17
C GLY A 17 54.03 -14.10 -6.00
N SER A 18 53.95 -13.36 -4.90
CA SER A 18 53.22 -12.09 -4.72
C SER A 18 51.69 -12.10 -4.89
N MET A 19 51.00 -12.13 -3.75
CA MET A 19 49.61 -11.68 -3.62
C MET A 19 49.54 -10.19 -3.95
N VAL A 20 49.17 -9.85 -5.18
CA VAL A 20 48.71 -8.51 -5.53
C VAL A 20 47.32 -8.35 -4.91
N VAL A 21 47.22 -7.61 -3.82
CA VAL A 21 45.95 -7.06 -3.35
C VAL A 21 45.44 -6.16 -4.47
N ARG A 22 44.54 -6.68 -5.31
CA ARG A 22 43.72 -5.81 -6.15
C ARG A 22 42.82 -5.03 -5.20
N ALA A 23 43.01 -3.72 -5.16
CA ALA A 23 42.05 -2.81 -4.55
C ALA A 23 40.65 -3.18 -5.05
N ALA A 24 39.73 -3.43 -4.11
CA ALA A 24 38.33 -3.55 -4.43
C ALA A 24 37.95 -2.29 -5.21
N GLN A 25 37.53 -2.46 -6.47
CA GLN A 25 36.97 -1.36 -7.23
C GLN A 25 35.82 -0.79 -6.41
N SER A 26 35.94 0.48 -6.06
CA SER A 26 34.90 1.25 -5.40
C SER A 26 33.61 1.12 -6.22
N ALA A 27 32.60 0.46 -5.65
CA ALA A 27 31.25 0.50 -6.20
C ALA A 27 30.82 1.97 -6.31
N PRO A 28 30.12 2.37 -7.37
CA PRO A 28 29.66 3.75 -7.54
C PRO A 28 28.78 4.14 -6.35
N VAL A 29 29.13 5.24 -5.68
CA VAL A 29 28.30 5.85 -4.63
C VAL A 29 26.98 6.30 -5.27
N PRO A 30 25.82 5.77 -4.85
CA PRO A 30 24.53 6.24 -5.35
C PRO A 30 24.24 7.63 -4.80
N SER A 31 23.73 8.53 -5.63
CA SER A 31 23.34 9.91 -5.28
C SER A 31 22.27 9.94 -4.18
N GLY A 32 22.70 10.25 -2.95
CA GLY A 32 21.93 10.62 -1.76
C GLY A 32 22.94 11.22 -0.76
N SER A 33 22.57 12.26 -0.01
CA SER A 33 23.52 13.18 0.66
C SER A 33 24.31 12.64 1.88
N GLY A 34 24.65 11.35 1.94
CA GLY A 34 25.45 10.75 3.03
C GLY A 34 26.86 10.27 2.62
N GLY A 35 27.64 9.79 3.60
CA GLY A 35 29.07 9.48 3.43
C GLY A 35 29.57 8.19 4.11
N ARG A 36 30.89 8.04 4.22
CA ARG A 36 31.52 6.91 4.93
C ARG A 36 31.73 7.25 6.39
N LEU A 37 31.16 6.45 7.28
CA LEU A 37 31.36 6.55 8.73
C LEU A 37 32.68 5.90 9.13
N VAL A 38 33.33 6.49 10.12
CA VAL A 38 34.47 5.89 10.82
C VAL A 38 33.93 5.25 12.10
N SER A 39 34.30 4.00 12.36
CA SER A 39 33.79 3.26 13.52
C SER A 39 34.02 4.04 14.83
N GLY A 40 32.96 4.28 15.60
CA GLY A 40 32.96 5.01 16.86
C GLY A 40 33.03 6.54 16.76
N VAL A 41 33.03 7.11 15.55
CA VAL A 41 33.08 8.57 15.36
C VAL A 41 31.69 9.09 14.99
N PRO A 42 31.09 9.97 15.81
CA PRO A 42 29.82 10.61 15.50
C PRO A 42 29.93 11.49 14.25
N THR A 43 28.93 11.45 13.38
CA THR A 43 28.85 12.25 12.15
C THR A 43 27.48 12.91 12.05
N THR A 44 27.44 14.18 11.68
CA THR A 44 26.19 14.92 11.49
C THR A 44 25.65 14.72 10.08
N GLY A 45 24.35 14.47 9.98
CA GLY A 45 23.59 14.45 8.73
C GLY A 45 22.41 15.42 8.78
N GLN A 46 21.73 15.60 7.66
CA GLN A 46 20.52 16.41 7.58
C GLN A 46 19.48 15.72 6.69
N VAL A 47 18.26 15.59 7.19
CA VAL A 47 17.12 15.08 6.42
C VAL A 47 15.93 16.00 6.60
N GLU A 48 15.05 16.01 5.62
CA GLU A 48 13.76 16.68 5.61
C GLU A 48 12.69 15.63 5.26
N TRP A 49 11.41 16.01 5.19
CA TRP A 49 10.36 15.07 4.82
C TRP A 49 10.66 14.36 3.50
N ASN A 50 10.60 13.03 3.52
CA ASN A 50 10.84 12.14 2.37
C ASN A 50 12.25 12.21 1.76
N THR A 51 13.23 12.84 2.42
CA THR A 51 14.64 12.67 2.04
C THR A 51 15.31 11.60 2.88
N ARG A 52 16.38 11.04 2.30
CA ARG A 52 17.15 9.94 2.87
C ARG A 52 18.63 10.20 2.67
N GLU A 53 19.38 9.96 3.71
CA GLU A 53 20.84 9.98 3.69
C GLU A 53 21.39 8.58 3.88
N ARG A 54 22.39 8.24 3.06
CA ARG A 54 22.97 6.91 3.03
C ARG A 54 24.39 6.94 3.54
N TRP A 55 24.65 6.09 4.52
CA TRP A 55 25.94 5.96 5.15
C TRP A 55 26.54 4.58 4.86
N THR A 56 27.86 4.50 4.92
CA THR A 56 28.55 3.21 4.87
C THR A 56 29.51 3.06 6.05
N VAL A 57 29.64 1.85 6.59
CA VAL A 57 30.61 1.51 7.64
C VAL A 57 31.27 0.17 7.34
N GLU A 58 32.58 0.07 7.53
CA GLU A 58 33.29 -1.21 7.41
C GLU A 58 33.22 -1.98 8.72
N VAL A 59 32.78 -3.24 8.64
CA VAL A 59 32.76 -4.18 9.76
C VAL A 59 33.90 -5.18 9.57
N PRO A 60 34.92 -5.17 10.44
CA PRO A 60 36.01 -6.14 10.39
C PRO A 60 35.54 -7.60 10.54
N MET A 61 36.41 -8.52 10.12
CA MET A 61 36.20 -9.94 10.44
C MET A 61 36.28 -10.14 11.95
N ASN A 62 35.48 -11.07 12.48
CA ASN A 62 35.40 -11.36 13.92
C ASN A 62 34.99 -10.15 14.77
N THR A 63 34.13 -9.27 14.25
CA THR A 63 33.43 -8.29 15.08
C THR A 63 32.38 -9.01 15.94
N ALA A 64 32.37 -8.75 17.26
CA ALA A 64 31.38 -9.31 18.16
C ALA A 64 30.03 -8.59 18.07
N ASN A 65 30.04 -7.29 17.79
CA ASN A 65 28.84 -6.47 17.68
C ASN A 65 29.02 -5.28 16.75
N LEU A 66 28.00 -4.98 15.95
CA LEU A 66 27.82 -3.68 15.28
C LEU A 66 26.72 -2.93 16.01
N ALA A 67 27.05 -1.83 16.68
CA ALA A 67 26.07 -0.91 17.28
C ALA A 67 25.90 0.32 16.39
N VAL A 68 24.67 0.74 16.13
CA VAL A 68 24.35 1.96 15.40
C VAL A 68 23.40 2.80 16.23
N THR A 69 23.80 4.04 16.49
CA THR A 69 23.01 5.01 17.25
C THR A 69 22.73 6.22 16.36
N VAL A 70 21.48 6.67 16.33
CA VAL A 70 21.05 7.93 15.71
C VAL A 70 20.40 8.80 16.78
N ASP A 71 20.99 9.95 17.07
CA ASP A 71 20.35 11.00 17.85
C ASP A 71 19.59 11.91 16.88
N GLY A 72 18.25 11.83 16.94
CA GLY A 72 17.35 12.61 16.11
C GLY A 72 17.09 14.02 16.64
N ALA A 73 17.68 14.43 17.77
CA ALA A 73 17.48 15.76 18.37
C ALA A 73 15.98 16.15 18.48
N GLY A 74 15.13 15.20 18.88
CA GLY A 74 13.68 15.39 19.04
C GLY A 74 12.83 15.16 17.79
N ALA A 75 13.44 14.85 16.64
CA ALA A 75 12.72 14.45 15.43
C ALA A 75 12.48 12.93 15.36
N HIS A 76 11.44 12.53 14.62
CA HIS A 76 11.18 11.14 14.27
C HIS A 76 11.94 10.77 12.98
N LEU A 77 12.93 9.90 13.09
CA LEU A 77 13.78 9.45 12.00
C LEU A 77 13.75 7.93 11.95
N ASP A 78 13.76 7.40 10.73
CA ASP A 78 13.91 5.97 10.48
C ASP A 78 15.38 5.63 10.24
N LEU A 79 15.87 4.57 10.86
CA LEU A 79 17.18 3.96 10.60
C LEU A 79 16.97 2.55 10.04
N ILE A 80 17.54 2.25 8.88
CA ILE A 80 17.65 0.88 8.35
C ILE A 80 19.08 0.59 7.92
N GLY A 81 19.50 -0.68 7.96
CA GLY A 81 20.86 -1.06 7.57
C GLY A 81 20.97 -2.48 7.03
N ARG A 82 21.96 -2.73 6.18
CA ARG A 82 22.16 -4.03 5.53
C ARG A 82 23.63 -4.28 5.16
N ALA A 83 24.06 -5.54 5.28
CA ALA A 83 25.39 -6.00 4.92
C ALA A 83 25.55 -6.19 3.40
N GLY A 84 26.51 -5.46 2.81
CA GLY A 84 27.00 -5.62 1.44
C GLY A 84 26.08 -5.10 0.33
N ALA A 85 24.94 -4.52 0.66
CA ALA A 85 24.06 -3.85 -0.29
C ALA A 85 23.25 -2.76 0.43
N ALA A 86 22.78 -1.75 -0.31
CA ALA A 86 21.90 -0.73 0.24
C ALA A 86 20.63 -1.36 0.88
N PRO A 87 20.23 -0.92 2.07
CA PRO A 87 19.00 -1.40 2.70
C PRO A 87 17.77 -0.88 1.95
N THR A 88 16.65 -1.57 2.12
CA THR A 88 15.32 -1.05 1.77
C THR A 88 14.40 -1.26 2.97
N VAL A 89 13.27 -0.55 3.01
CA VAL A 89 12.27 -0.72 4.08
C VAL A 89 11.77 -2.17 4.23
N PHE A 90 11.91 -2.99 3.19
CA PHE A 90 11.54 -4.41 3.19
C PHE A 90 12.72 -5.38 3.33
N THR A 91 13.95 -4.93 3.01
CA THR A 91 15.16 -5.77 3.03
C THR A 91 16.26 -5.03 3.76
N HIS A 92 16.37 -5.33 5.05
CA HIS A 92 17.35 -4.78 5.96
C HIS A 92 17.73 -5.87 6.96
N ASP A 93 18.95 -5.78 7.46
CA ASP A 93 19.45 -6.65 8.53
C ASP A 93 19.30 -5.97 9.91
N LEU A 94 19.09 -4.65 9.94
CA LEU A 94 18.73 -3.87 11.14
C LEU A 94 17.72 -2.77 10.82
N LYS A 95 16.84 -2.46 11.78
CA LYS A 95 15.90 -1.34 11.74
C LYS A 95 15.67 -0.78 13.15
N ALA A 96 15.58 0.54 13.24
CA ALA A 96 15.11 1.27 14.42
C ALA A 96 14.47 2.59 14.01
N ASP A 97 13.81 3.28 14.95
CA ASP A 97 13.33 4.64 14.76
C ASP A 97 13.62 5.47 16.02
N THR A 98 13.65 6.80 15.87
CA THR A 98 13.92 7.73 16.98
C THR A 98 12.63 8.17 17.67
N ALA A 99 11.63 7.29 17.84
CA ALA A 99 10.34 7.64 18.47
C ALA A 99 10.49 8.42 19.81
N ASP A 100 11.55 8.14 20.57
CA ASP A 100 11.89 8.81 21.84
C ASP A 100 13.10 9.77 21.74
N GLY A 101 13.44 10.23 20.53
CA GLY A 101 14.53 11.17 20.25
C GLY A 101 15.88 10.53 19.90
N THR A 102 16.11 9.26 20.24
CA THR A 102 17.31 8.50 19.85
C THR A 102 16.92 7.08 19.40
N ALA A 103 17.53 6.59 18.34
CA ALA A 103 17.42 5.22 17.86
C ALA A 103 18.73 4.49 18.20
N ASP A 104 18.63 3.32 18.84
CA ASP A 104 19.78 2.47 19.15
C ASP A 104 19.49 1.04 18.71
N VAL A 105 20.38 0.47 17.90
CA VAL A 105 20.24 -0.89 17.39
C VAL A 105 21.59 -1.59 17.34
N SER A 106 21.60 -2.86 17.75
CA SER A 106 22.79 -3.69 17.75
C SER A 106 22.59 -4.98 16.95
N VAL A 107 23.61 -5.36 16.20
CA VAL A 107 23.67 -6.62 15.46
C VAL A 107 24.78 -7.47 16.06
N PRO A 108 24.46 -8.53 16.82
CA PRO A 108 25.47 -9.44 17.34
C PRO A 108 26.05 -10.28 16.21
N LEU A 109 27.37 -10.51 16.25
CA LEU A 109 28.13 -11.26 15.24
C LEU A 109 27.81 -10.80 13.79
N PRO A 110 27.95 -9.50 13.48
CA PRO A 110 27.58 -8.97 12.19
C PRO A 110 28.43 -9.58 11.07
N ARG A 111 27.85 -9.68 9.86
CA ARG A 111 28.60 -10.12 8.68
C ARG A 111 29.75 -9.15 8.43
N ALA A 112 30.97 -9.68 8.32
CA ALA A 112 32.14 -8.89 7.96
C ALA A 112 31.97 -8.27 6.56
N GLY A 113 32.55 -7.09 6.35
CA GLY A 113 32.50 -6.34 5.10
C GLY A 113 31.76 -5.01 5.22
N LEU A 114 31.41 -4.43 4.08
CA LEU A 114 30.77 -3.12 4.03
C LEU A 114 29.30 -3.22 4.43
N TRP A 115 28.86 -2.39 5.36
CA TRP A 115 27.46 -2.19 5.71
C TRP A 115 26.97 -0.87 5.14
N TYR A 116 25.73 -0.87 4.65
CA TYR A 116 25.03 0.31 4.17
C TYR A 116 23.93 0.63 5.18
N LEU A 117 23.87 1.88 5.61
CA LEU A 117 22.85 2.40 6.52
C LEU A 117 22.09 3.51 5.80
N GLU A 118 20.82 3.69 6.13
CA GLU A 118 19.99 4.76 5.60
C GLU A 118 19.24 5.40 6.77
N VAL A 119 19.33 6.72 6.87
CA VAL A 119 18.53 7.54 7.79
C VAL A 119 17.53 8.33 6.97
N SER A 120 16.25 8.28 7.33
CA SER A 120 15.17 8.97 6.62
C SER A 120 14.33 9.81 7.57
N GLY A 121 13.90 10.99 7.11
CA GLY A 121 13.05 11.88 7.89
C GLY A 121 11.60 11.38 7.94
N ARG A 122 11.03 11.29 9.15
CA ARG A 122 9.62 11.00 9.38
C ARG A 122 8.96 12.20 10.07
N PHE A 123 7.98 12.80 9.42
CA PHE A 123 7.18 13.93 9.90
C PHE A 123 8.00 15.23 10.13
N LEU A 124 8.95 15.55 9.24
CA LEU A 124 9.78 16.76 9.33
C LEU A 124 9.26 17.89 8.43
N PHE A 125 8.82 19.01 8.98
CA PHE A 125 8.30 20.13 8.18
C PHE A 125 9.40 21.09 7.68
N GLU A 126 10.62 20.93 8.17
CA GLU A 126 11.83 21.66 7.78
C GLU A 126 13.06 20.74 7.85
N PRO A 127 14.19 21.08 7.21
CA PRO A 127 15.41 20.28 7.30
C PRO A 127 15.89 20.16 8.75
N HIS A 128 16.04 18.92 9.21
CA HIS A 128 16.42 18.58 10.58
C HIS A 128 17.79 17.92 10.60
N THR A 129 18.67 18.42 11.47
CA THR A 129 20.00 17.84 11.67
C THR A 129 19.97 16.73 12.70
N TYR A 130 20.69 15.65 12.44
CA TYR A 130 20.81 14.49 13.34
C TYR A 130 22.27 14.05 13.45
N THR A 131 22.59 13.25 14.45
CA THR A 131 23.92 12.64 14.60
C THR A 131 23.84 11.14 14.51
N ILE A 132 24.65 10.52 13.65
CA ILE A 132 24.78 9.07 13.54
C ILE A 132 26.17 8.59 13.97
N THR A 133 26.21 7.49 14.74
CA THR A 133 27.44 6.80 15.14
C THR A 133 27.28 5.31 14.87
N ALA A 134 28.23 4.70 14.17
CA ALA A 134 28.30 3.25 14.01
C ALA A 134 29.58 2.72 14.66
N THR A 135 29.50 1.71 15.52
CA THR A 135 30.64 1.13 16.23
C THR A 135 30.71 -0.37 15.96
N ALA A 136 31.73 -0.80 15.24
CA ALA A 136 32.07 -2.21 15.04
C ALA A 136 33.16 -2.63 16.02
N GLY A 137 32.84 -3.46 17.02
CA GLY A 137 33.79 -3.80 18.09
C GLY A 137 33.58 -5.16 18.78
N GLY A 138 34.57 -5.53 19.60
CA GLY A 138 34.63 -6.76 20.40
C GLY A 138 35.11 -7.99 19.62
N THR A 139 35.75 -8.94 20.31
CA THR A 139 36.13 -10.25 19.78
C THR A 139 35.12 -11.31 20.25
N PRO A 140 34.47 -12.09 19.35
CA PRO A 140 33.53 -13.14 19.72
C PRO A 140 34.16 -14.15 20.70
N PRO A 141 33.40 -14.67 21.69
CA PRO A 141 33.88 -15.76 22.51
C PRO A 141 34.09 -17.02 21.65
N THR A 142 35.30 -17.57 21.69
CA THR A 142 35.67 -18.80 20.99
C THR A 142 34.92 -19.99 21.60
N THR A 143 33.96 -20.57 20.87
CA THR A 143 33.26 -21.77 21.34
C THR A 143 34.02 -23.01 20.89
N THR A 144 34.62 -23.72 21.85
CA THR A 144 35.24 -25.05 21.63
C THR A 144 34.15 -26.07 21.28
N ALA A 145 34.31 -26.80 20.17
CA ALA A 145 33.35 -27.79 19.68
C ALA A 145 33.17 -28.96 20.66
N PRO A 146 31.94 -29.48 20.88
CA PRO A 146 31.74 -30.70 21.67
C PRO A 146 32.07 -31.96 20.87
N SER A 147 32.86 -32.85 21.47
CA SER A 147 33.18 -34.18 20.95
C SER A 147 31.94 -35.08 20.86
N THR A 148 31.87 -35.82 19.77
CA THR A 148 30.84 -36.82 19.45
C THR A 148 30.98 -38.05 20.35
N THR A 149 29.92 -38.43 21.07
CA THR A 149 29.77 -39.76 21.65
C THR A 149 28.45 -40.39 21.20
N THR A 150 28.59 -41.57 20.61
CA THR A 150 27.54 -42.46 20.08
C THR A 150 26.70 -43.06 21.22
N PRO A 151 25.36 -43.17 21.11
CA PRO A 151 24.59 -43.98 22.05
C PRO A 151 24.37 -45.41 21.51
N THR A 152 24.67 -46.38 22.38
CA THR A 152 24.42 -47.81 22.18
C THR A 152 22.99 -48.16 22.58
N THR A 153 22.34 -48.97 21.75
CA THR A 153 21.01 -49.57 21.92
C THR A 153 20.91 -50.49 23.14
N THR A 154 19.88 -50.33 23.98
CA THR A 154 19.21 -51.46 24.66
C THR A 154 17.80 -51.09 25.11
N ALA A 155 16.83 -51.98 24.84
CA ALA A 155 15.50 -52.06 25.42
C ALA A 155 15.27 -53.53 25.84
N PRO A 156 14.19 -53.94 26.55
CA PRO A 156 13.10 -53.20 27.22
C PRO A 156 12.88 -53.69 28.68
N THR A 157 11.85 -53.22 29.40
CA THR A 157 10.83 -54.03 30.11
C THR A 157 9.73 -53.13 30.71
N SER A 158 8.49 -53.62 30.62
CA SER A 158 7.20 -53.03 31.00
C SER A 158 6.88 -53.03 32.51
N THR A 159 6.13 -52.02 32.97
CA THR A 159 5.01 -52.22 33.93
C THR A 159 3.95 -51.12 33.83
N THR A 160 2.68 -51.55 33.82
CA THR A 160 1.42 -50.80 33.75
C THR A 160 1.01 -50.07 35.03
N ARG A 161 0.27 -48.95 34.91
CA ARG A 161 -1.05 -48.62 35.56
C ARG A 161 -1.51 -47.17 35.23
N PRO A 162 -2.82 -46.83 35.13
CA PRO A 162 -3.31 -45.68 34.38
C PRO A 162 -3.59 -44.44 35.27
N THR A 163 -3.52 -43.26 34.64
CA THR A 163 -4.06 -42.03 35.21
C THR A 163 -4.66 -41.17 34.09
N SER A 164 -5.92 -40.81 34.28
CA SER A 164 -6.71 -39.88 33.49
C SER A 164 -6.22 -38.44 33.65
N THR A 165 -5.99 -37.73 32.54
CA THR A 165 -6.01 -36.26 32.51
C THR A 165 -6.32 -35.75 31.10
N THR A 166 -7.51 -35.16 30.98
CA THR A 166 -7.86 -33.93 30.28
C THR A 166 -7.03 -33.54 29.04
N SER A 167 -7.65 -33.66 27.86
CA SER A 167 -7.20 -33.04 26.63
C SER A 167 -7.26 -31.51 26.73
N SER A 168 -6.11 -30.84 26.67
CA SER A 168 -6.04 -29.41 26.38
C SER A 168 -6.41 -29.16 24.91
N PRO A 169 -7.14 -28.08 24.57
CA PRO A 169 -7.34 -27.67 23.19
C PRO A 169 -6.00 -27.24 22.57
N PRO A 170 -5.84 -27.33 21.24
CA PRO A 170 -4.64 -26.81 20.58
C PRO A 170 -4.53 -25.31 20.86
N THR A 171 -3.35 -24.90 21.29
CA THR A 171 -2.98 -23.49 21.48
C THR A 171 -3.06 -22.81 20.12
N THR A 172 -4.19 -22.17 19.81
CA THR A 172 -4.27 -21.21 18.71
C THR A 172 -3.38 -20.03 19.07
N THR A 173 -2.31 -19.85 18.31
CA THR A 173 -1.60 -18.57 18.21
C THR A 173 -2.63 -17.45 18.08
N PRO A 174 -2.49 -16.32 18.79
CA PRO A 174 -3.35 -15.15 18.56
C PRO A 174 -3.32 -14.83 17.05
N PRO A 175 -4.45 -14.46 16.42
CA PRO A 175 -4.41 -13.99 15.05
C PRO A 175 -3.41 -12.82 15.02
N GLY A 176 -2.36 -12.94 14.21
CA GLY A 176 -1.52 -11.80 13.89
C GLY A 176 -2.38 -10.66 13.36
N THR A 177 -1.88 -9.43 13.42
CA THR A 177 -2.56 -8.26 12.85
C THR A 177 -3.08 -8.58 11.45
N PRO A 178 -4.38 -8.36 11.15
CA PRO A 178 -4.92 -8.65 9.83
C PRO A 178 -4.13 -7.92 8.74
N VAL A 179 -3.68 -8.68 7.73
CA VAL A 179 -2.90 -8.17 6.60
C VAL A 179 -3.69 -7.10 5.84
N VAL A 180 -3.07 -5.96 5.51
CA VAL A 180 -3.75 -4.89 4.77
C VAL A 180 -3.99 -5.28 3.31
N VAL A 181 -2.99 -5.81 2.60
CA VAL A 181 -3.14 -6.36 1.24
C VAL A 181 -2.44 -7.72 1.17
N ASP A 182 -3.13 -8.73 0.65
CA ASP A 182 -2.56 -10.07 0.49
C ASP A 182 -2.03 -10.28 -0.94
N ARG A 183 -0.71 -10.47 -1.07
CA ARG A 183 -0.06 -10.67 -2.38
C ARG A 183 -0.67 -11.80 -3.20
N ASN A 184 -1.09 -12.84 -2.51
CA ASN A 184 -1.48 -14.09 -3.14
C ASN A 184 -2.97 -14.13 -3.47
N CYS A 185 -3.71 -13.09 -3.09
CA CYS A 185 -5.15 -13.02 -3.27
C CYS A 185 -5.54 -12.01 -4.37
N ALA A 186 -6.84 -11.85 -4.62
CA ALA A 186 -7.34 -11.01 -5.71
C ALA A 186 -6.93 -9.53 -5.53
N ASP A 187 -6.81 -9.04 -4.29
CA ASP A 187 -6.25 -7.72 -3.98
C ASP A 187 -4.77 -7.60 -4.34
N GLY A 188 -3.99 -8.68 -4.23
CA GLY A 188 -2.61 -8.75 -4.71
C GLY A 188 -2.45 -8.76 -6.24
N LYS A 189 -3.48 -9.11 -7.02
CA LYS A 189 -3.39 -9.26 -8.50
C LYS A 189 -3.31 -7.95 -9.27
N PHE A 190 -3.75 -6.85 -8.66
CA PHE A 190 -3.76 -5.51 -9.27
C PHE A 190 -2.61 -4.64 -8.77
N VAL A 191 -1.75 -5.21 -7.94
CA VAL A 191 -0.58 -4.58 -7.38
C VAL A 191 0.49 -4.44 -8.46
N LEU A 192 1.19 -3.32 -8.37
CA LEU A 192 2.36 -3.02 -9.16
C LEU A 192 3.51 -3.95 -8.74
N THR A 193 4.25 -4.50 -9.70
CA THR A 193 5.51 -5.17 -9.36
C THR A 193 6.42 -4.19 -8.62
N VAL A 194 7.44 -4.67 -7.89
CA VAL A 194 8.46 -3.79 -7.28
C VAL A 194 9.13 -2.88 -8.33
N GLU A 195 9.10 -3.25 -9.61
CA GLU A 195 9.54 -2.44 -10.75
C GLU A 195 8.57 -1.36 -11.17
N ASP A 196 7.27 -1.56 -10.96
CA ASP A 196 6.24 -0.57 -11.20
C ASP A 196 6.01 0.37 -10.00
N PHE A 197 6.39 -0.05 -8.79
CA PHE A 197 6.54 0.83 -7.61
C PHE A 197 7.62 1.90 -7.81
N ARG A 198 8.44 1.75 -8.85
CA ARG A 198 9.56 2.66 -9.10
C ARG A 198 9.06 3.92 -9.78
N GLU A 199 8.69 4.84 -8.92
CA GLU A 199 8.77 6.30 -9.06
C GLU A 199 8.02 6.93 -10.25
N PRO A 200 7.32 8.05 -10.01
CA PRO A 200 6.91 9.01 -11.04
C PRO A 200 7.88 9.17 -12.23
N ASP A 201 9.18 9.12 -11.94
CA ASP A 201 10.31 9.33 -12.85
C ASP A 201 10.45 8.25 -13.95
N ARG A 202 9.75 7.12 -13.82
CA ARG A 202 9.75 6.05 -14.84
C ARG A 202 8.52 6.06 -15.74
N LEU A 203 7.52 6.89 -15.44
CA LEU A 203 6.37 7.04 -16.32
C LEU A 203 6.86 7.65 -17.64
N PRO A 204 6.53 7.05 -18.81
CA PRO A 204 7.02 7.55 -20.07
C PRO A 204 6.67 9.03 -20.23
N SER A 205 7.64 9.86 -20.62
CA SER A 205 7.43 11.30 -20.78
C SER A 205 6.25 11.59 -21.69
N ILE A 206 5.47 12.63 -21.40
CA ILE A 206 4.40 13.17 -22.26
C ILE A 206 4.77 14.54 -22.83
N GLN A 207 6.03 14.97 -22.69
CA GLN A 207 6.43 16.33 -23.04
C GLN A 207 6.29 16.63 -24.55
N ASP A 208 6.50 15.63 -25.41
CA ASP A 208 6.18 15.69 -26.83
C ASP A 208 4.70 16.00 -27.09
N LEU A 209 3.79 15.34 -26.35
CA LEU A 209 2.35 15.59 -26.45
C LEU A 209 1.97 16.98 -25.92
N VAL A 210 2.63 17.42 -24.84
CA VAL A 210 2.41 18.76 -24.26
C VAL A 210 2.91 19.84 -25.22
N ASN A 211 4.11 19.69 -25.79
CA ASN A 211 4.70 20.63 -26.74
C ASN A 211 3.90 20.68 -28.07
N GLY A 212 3.32 19.56 -28.47
CA GLY A 212 2.49 19.44 -29.68
C GLY A 212 1.00 19.73 -29.47
N TYR A 213 0.60 20.24 -28.29
CA TYR A 213 -0.81 20.41 -27.95
C TYR A 213 -1.53 21.37 -28.92
N ASN A 214 -2.68 20.91 -29.41
CA ASN A 214 -3.59 21.71 -30.22
C ASN A 214 -5.00 21.61 -29.62
N SER A 215 -5.61 22.76 -29.30
CA SER A 215 -6.95 22.82 -28.70
C SER A 215 -8.05 22.27 -29.62
N ALA A 216 -7.84 22.27 -30.95
CA ALA A 216 -8.75 21.63 -31.89
C ALA A 216 -8.68 20.09 -31.83
N ASP A 217 -7.56 19.52 -31.35
CA ASP A 217 -7.31 18.07 -31.20
C ASP A 217 -7.05 17.67 -29.73
N TYR A 218 -7.77 18.29 -28.80
CA TYR A 218 -7.65 17.94 -27.37
C TYR A 218 -7.95 16.45 -27.11
N MET A 219 -8.81 15.81 -27.90
CA MET A 219 -9.08 14.37 -27.76
C MET A 219 -7.88 13.51 -28.19
N GLY A 220 -7.18 13.88 -29.27
CA GLY A 220 -5.91 13.23 -29.64
C GLY A 220 -4.88 13.34 -28.52
N PHE A 221 -4.78 14.53 -27.91
CA PHE A 221 -3.93 14.75 -26.74
C PHE A 221 -4.31 13.88 -25.54
N ILE A 222 -5.59 13.87 -25.12
CA ILE A 222 -6.09 13.04 -24.01
C ILE A 222 -5.81 11.56 -24.25
N ASN A 223 -6.14 11.07 -25.45
CA ASN A 223 -5.90 9.68 -25.82
C ASN A 223 -4.41 9.33 -25.78
N GLY A 224 -3.54 10.20 -26.30
CA GLY A 224 -2.09 10.00 -26.26
C GLY A 224 -1.54 9.93 -24.83
N VAL A 225 -1.97 10.87 -23.98
CA VAL A 225 -1.55 10.94 -22.57
C VAL A 225 -2.00 9.70 -21.80
N LEU A 226 -3.29 9.36 -21.86
CA LEU A 226 -3.82 8.22 -21.12
C LEU A 226 -3.29 6.88 -21.68
N SER A 227 -3.15 6.73 -22.99
CA SER A 227 -2.53 5.52 -23.56
C SER A 227 -1.10 5.31 -23.05
N ARG A 228 -0.37 6.39 -22.75
CA ARG A 228 1.02 6.33 -22.32
C ARG A 228 1.19 6.16 -20.81
N ARG A 229 0.32 6.80 -20.02
CA ARG A 229 0.49 6.87 -18.55
C ARG A 229 -0.62 6.21 -17.75
N TYR A 230 -1.85 6.13 -18.27
CA TYR A 230 -2.96 5.44 -17.60
C TYR A 230 -3.93 4.77 -18.59
N PRO A 231 -3.54 3.64 -19.20
CA PRO A 231 -4.35 2.99 -20.24
C PRO A 231 -5.75 2.58 -19.78
N THR A 232 -5.93 2.25 -18.51
CA THR A 232 -7.25 1.96 -17.92
C THR A 232 -8.18 3.17 -18.02
N GLY A 233 -7.70 4.38 -17.73
CA GLY A 233 -8.48 5.61 -17.91
C GLY A 233 -8.86 5.85 -19.37
N LYS A 234 -7.95 5.51 -20.31
CA LYS A 234 -8.26 5.54 -21.74
C LYS A 234 -9.40 4.56 -22.07
N ARG A 235 -9.32 3.34 -21.55
CA ARG A 235 -10.35 2.30 -21.74
C ARG A 235 -11.70 2.75 -21.18
N VAL A 236 -11.72 3.37 -19.99
CA VAL A 236 -12.91 3.96 -19.37
C VAL A 236 -13.56 4.99 -20.31
N ILE A 237 -12.77 5.90 -20.88
CA ILE A 237 -13.28 6.88 -21.85
C ILE A 237 -13.84 6.19 -23.10
N ASP A 238 -13.11 5.24 -23.66
CA ASP A 238 -13.51 4.56 -24.91
C ASP A 238 -14.88 3.87 -24.76
N ILE A 239 -15.13 3.19 -23.64
CA ILE A 239 -16.37 2.45 -23.42
C ILE A 239 -17.54 3.35 -22.97
N ALA A 240 -17.28 4.46 -22.28
CA ALA A 240 -18.34 5.35 -21.76
C ALA A 240 -18.89 6.36 -22.79
N GLY A 241 -18.41 6.31 -24.03
CA GLY A 241 -18.87 7.15 -25.14
C GLY A 241 -17.83 8.13 -25.68
N GLY A 242 -16.55 7.96 -25.35
CA GLY A 242 -15.43 8.69 -25.92
C GLY A 242 -15.56 10.20 -25.76
N LYS A 243 -15.37 10.93 -26.88
CA LYS A 243 -15.42 12.39 -26.92
C LYS A 243 -16.68 12.98 -26.30
N GLN A 244 -17.85 12.40 -26.56
CA GLN A 244 -19.12 12.94 -26.03
C GLN A 244 -19.16 12.87 -24.49
N ALA A 245 -18.52 11.85 -23.90
CA ALA A 245 -18.44 11.73 -22.45
C ALA A 245 -17.45 12.73 -21.86
N VAL A 246 -16.28 12.87 -22.48
CA VAL A 246 -15.25 13.85 -22.09
C VAL A 246 -15.79 15.28 -22.15
N ASP A 247 -16.54 15.63 -23.19
CA ASP A 247 -17.05 16.99 -23.40
C ASP A 247 -18.01 17.49 -22.32
N ARG A 248 -18.63 16.59 -21.54
CA ARG A 248 -19.50 16.99 -20.42
C ARG A 248 -18.73 17.52 -19.23
N TRP A 249 -17.49 17.07 -19.05
CA TRP A 249 -16.70 17.26 -17.85
C TRP A 249 -15.40 18.04 -18.11
N LEU A 250 -14.98 18.15 -19.36
CA LEU A 250 -13.82 18.95 -19.75
C LEU A 250 -14.23 20.38 -20.14
N TRP A 251 -14.08 21.32 -19.21
CA TRP A 251 -14.55 22.70 -19.39
C TRP A 251 -13.49 23.62 -20.01
N ARG A 252 -12.21 23.39 -19.73
CA ARG A 252 -11.09 24.20 -20.26
C ARG A 252 -10.16 23.38 -21.14
N LYS A 253 -9.86 23.88 -22.34
CA LYS A 253 -9.09 23.17 -23.37
C LYS A 253 -8.22 24.09 -24.22
N ASP A 254 -7.92 25.29 -23.74
CA ASP A 254 -7.06 26.23 -24.45
C ASP A 254 -5.59 25.82 -24.36
N THR A 255 -5.19 25.14 -23.28
CA THR A 255 -3.81 24.67 -23.07
C THR A 255 -3.74 23.21 -22.61
N ALA A 256 -2.60 22.57 -22.86
CA ALA A 256 -2.31 21.23 -22.35
C ALA A 256 -2.45 21.14 -20.83
N ALA A 257 -1.96 22.16 -20.10
CA ALA A 257 -2.03 22.21 -18.64
C ALA A 257 -3.49 22.26 -18.13
N GLN A 258 -4.37 23.00 -18.82
CA GLN A 258 -5.80 23.01 -18.48
C GLN A 258 -6.43 21.64 -18.67
N VAL A 259 -6.12 20.94 -19.77
CA VAL A 259 -6.63 19.59 -20.02
C VAL A 259 -6.12 18.61 -18.97
N LEU A 260 -4.79 18.56 -18.75
CA LEU A 260 -4.17 17.67 -17.76
C LEU A 260 -4.72 17.91 -16.35
N GLY A 261 -4.93 19.16 -15.95
CA GLY A 261 -5.46 19.51 -14.63
C GLY A 261 -6.91 19.09 -14.37
N GLN A 262 -7.68 18.78 -15.42
CA GLN A 262 -9.07 18.29 -15.29
C GLN A 262 -9.18 16.78 -15.49
N LEU A 263 -8.12 16.10 -15.94
CA LEU A 263 -8.22 14.69 -16.33
C LEU A 263 -8.61 13.75 -15.18
N SER A 264 -8.25 14.06 -13.93
CA SER A 264 -8.65 13.26 -12.77
C SER A 264 -10.18 13.24 -12.66
N MET A 265 -10.80 14.41 -12.59
CA MET A 265 -12.25 14.57 -12.55
C MET A 265 -12.93 14.08 -13.84
N VAL A 266 -12.37 14.34 -15.02
CA VAL A 266 -12.95 13.82 -16.28
C VAL A 266 -13.02 12.29 -16.27
N VAL A 267 -11.95 11.59 -15.88
CA VAL A 267 -11.94 10.12 -15.90
C VAL A 267 -12.87 9.56 -14.80
N HIS A 268 -12.92 10.20 -13.64
CA HIS A 268 -13.88 9.90 -12.56
C HIS A 268 -15.32 9.97 -13.07
N GLU A 269 -15.71 11.14 -13.58
CA GLU A 269 -17.10 11.43 -13.98
C GLU A 269 -17.54 10.66 -15.23
N VAL A 270 -16.61 10.43 -16.17
CA VAL A 270 -16.86 9.56 -17.32
C VAL A 270 -17.02 8.11 -16.88
N GLY A 271 -16.34 7.71 -15.80
CA GLY A 271 -16.39 6.37 -15.23
C GLY A 271 -17.77 5.95 -14.76
N HIS A 272 -18.60 6.85 -14.25
CA HIS A 272 -20.01 6.56 -13.92
C HIS A 272 -20.84 6.15 -15.15
N GLY A 273 -20.41 6.53 -16.35
CA GLY A 273 -21.14 6.30 -17.59
C GLY A 273 -20.77 5.02 -18.36
N ILE A 274 -20.03 4.10 -17.75
CA ILE A 274 -19.55 2.90 -18.44
C ILE A 274 -20.68 1.91 -18.76
N ASP A 275 -21.55 1.62 -17.78
CA ASP A 275 -22.75 0.81 -18.01
C ASP A 275 -24.01 1.68 -17.99
N LYS A 276 -24.49 2.04 -19.19
CA LYS A 276 -25.76 2.75 -19.38
C LYS A 276 -26.93 1.82 -19.63
N SER A 277 -26.69 0.50 -19.66
CA SER A 277 -27.75 -0.50 -19.90
C SER A 277 -28.60 -0.73 -18.67
N THR A 278 -28.08 -0.36 -17.50
CA THR A 278 -28.79 -0.33 -16.23
C THR A 278 -28.82 1.09 -15.65
N PRO A 279 -29.79 1.41 -14.77
CA PRO A 279 -29.80 2.68 -14.04
C PRO A 279 -28.59 2.91 -13.12
N GLU A 280 -27.74 1.89 -12.96
CA GLU A 280 -26.60 1.87 -12.04
C GLU A 280 -25.39 1.29 -12.75
N ASN A 281 -24.21 1.83 -12.51
CA ASN A 281 -22.99 1.33 -13.15
C ASN A 281 -22.46 0.11 -12.39
N ARG A 282 -22.55 -1.07 -13.01
CA ARG A 282 -22.09 -2.35 -12.43
C ARG A 282 -20.81 -2.87 -13.05
N TYR A 283 -20.29 -2.13 -14.02
CA TYR A 283 -19.19 -2.56 -14.87
C TYR A 283 -17.93 -1.81 -14.48
N PHE A 284 -16.89 -2.58 -14.15
CA PHE A 284 -15.64 -2.06 -13.66
C PHE A 284 -14.51 -2.44 -14.59
N VAL A 285 -13.53 -1.55 -14.72
CA VAL A 285 -12.32 -1.78 -15.49
C VAL A 285 -11.11 -1.56 -14.58
N ALA A 286 -10.27 -2.57 -14.53
CA ALA A 286 -8.96 -2.54 -13.88
C ALA A 286 -7.89 -2.98 -14.87
N ARG A 287 -6.62 -2.79 -14.53
CA ARG A 287 -5.49 -3.37 -15.27
C ARG A 287 -4.77 -4.37 -14.39
N GLY A 288 -4.72 -5.61 -14.85
CA GLY A 288 -4.02 -6.70 -14.16
C GLY A 288 -2.51 -6.54 -14.22
N SER A 289 -1.80 -7.31 -13.40
CA SER A 289 -0.33 -7.35 -13.34
C SER A 289 0.35 -7.75 -14.66
N ASN A 290 -0.36 -8.45 -15.55
CA ASN A 290 0.12 -8.78 -16.90
C ASN A 290 -0.03 -7.63 -17.91
N GLY A 291 -0.51 -6.46 -17.47
CA GLY A 291 -0.75 -5.30 -18.33
C GLY A 291 -2.02 -5.39 -19.18
N ALA A 292 -2.83 -6.44 -19.05
CA ALA A 292 -4.13 -6.53 -19.71
C ALA A 292 -5.22 -5.87 -18.85
N ASP A 293 -6.21 -5.27 -19.50
CA ASP A 293 -7.39 -4.78 -18.79
C ASP A 293 -8.24 -5.98 -18.36
N VAL A 294 -8.67 -5.95 -17.10
CA VAL A 294 -9.60 -6.89 -16.49
C VAL A 294 -10.91 -6.17 -16.30
N THR A 295 -11.96 -6.75 -16.84
CA THR A 295 -13.33 -6.30 -16.65
C THR A 295 -14.04 -7.24 -15.70
N PHE A 296 -14.81 -6.67 -14.78
CA PHE A 296 -15.72 -7.44 -13.94
C PHE A 296 -17.06 -6.71 -13.80
N THR A 297 -18.11 -7.50 -13.57
CA THR A 297 -19.47 -7.01 -13.38
C THR A 297 -20.01 -7.56 -12.07
N ALA A 298 -20.44 -6.68 -11.17
CA ALA A 298 -21.00 -7.07 -9.90
C ALA A 298 -22.54 -7.05 -9.93
N PRO A 299 -23.23 -8.09 -9.43
CA PRO A 299 -24.68 -8.17 -9.53
C PRO A 299 -25.41 -7.48 -8.36
N GLY A 300 -26.40 -6.62 -8.68
CA GLY A 300 -27.40 -6.15 -7.71
C GLY A 300 -26.82 -5.32 -6.55
N MET A 301 -27.38 -5.51 -5.35
CA MET A 301 -27.15 -4.77 -4.09
C MET A 301 -27.61 -3.30 -4.09
N HIS A 302 -28.74 -3.04 -4.74
CA HIS A 302 -29.45 -1.77 -4.74
C HIS A 302 -29.74 -1.23 -3.34
N GLY A 303 -29.81 0.08 -3.19
CA GLY A 303 -30.27 0.69 -1.94
C GLY A 303 -31.75 0.49 -1.69
N LYS A 304 -32.13 -0.01 -0.51
CA LYS A 304 -33.52 -0.05 -0.06
C LYS A 304 -33.60 -0.19 1.46
N GLY A 305 -33.65 0.91 2.20
CA GLY A 305 -33.93 0.95 3.64
C GLY A 305 -33.37 -0.24 4.43
N THR A 306 -34.18 -0.84 5.31
CA THR A 306 -33.85 -2.06 6.08
C THR A 306 -34.79 -3.24 5.80
N THR A 307 -35.72 -3.11 4.86
CA THR A 307 -36.93 -3.97 4.81
C THR A 307 -36.91 -5.06 3.74
N SER A 308 -35.87 -5.14 2.91
CA SER A 308 -35.80 -6.11 1.82
C SER A 308 -34.88 -7.29 2.14
N SER A 309 -35.44 -8.50 2.12
CA SER A 309 -34.69 -9.77 2.21
C SER A 309 -34.16 -10.26 0.86
N SER A 310 -34.47 -9.56 -0.24
CA SER A 310 -33.95 -9.94 -1.55
C SER A 310 -32.45 -9.62 -1.63
N PRO A 311 -31.61 -10.57 -2.08
CA PRO A 311 -30.16 -10.39 -2.21
C PRO A 311 -29.78 -9.34 -3.27
N MET A 312 -30.74 -8.93 -4.11
CA MET A 312 -30.54 -7.82 -5.05
C MET A 312 -30.57 -6.45 -4.37
N PHE A 313 -31.03 -6.36 -3.11
CA PHE A 313 -31.03 -5.14 -2.33
C PHE A 313 -30.04 -5.24 -1.17
N SER A 314 -29.61 -4.09 -0.71
CA SER A 314 -28.74 -3.93 0.44
C SER A 314 -29.17 -2.72 1.26
N MET A 315 -28.72 -2.68 2.49
CA MET A 315 -28.92 -1.56 3.40
C MET A 315 -28.53 -0.22 2.74
N ALA A 316 -29.29 0.85 2.98
CA ALA A 316 -28.88 2.17 2.53
C ALA A 316 -27.54 2.59 3.16
N ARG A 317 -26.62 3.19 2.38
CA ARG A 317 -25.29 3.59 2.88
C ARG A 317 -25.36 4.65 3.97
N SER A 318 -26.38 5.52 3.99
CA SER A 318 -26.63 6.51 5.06
C SER A 318 -26.76 5.88 6.45
N LEU A 319 -27.12 4.59 6.55
CA LEU A 319 -27.22 3.88 7.83
C LEU A 319 -25.87 3.58 8.47
N LEU A 320 -24.75 3.78 7.77
CA LEU A 320 -23.42 3.80 8.37
C LEU A 320 -23.31 4.85 9.49
N LEU A 321 -24.00 6.00 9.33
CA LEU A 321 -23.96 7.07 10.32
C LEU A 321 -24.61 6.72 11.67
N ALA A 322 -25.34 5.60 11.73
CA ALA A 322 -25.95 5.10 12.95
C ALA A 322 -25.06 4.11 13.73
N ASP A 323 -23.92 3.68 13.18
CA ASP A 323 -23.02 2.74 13.87
C ASP A 323 -22.11 3.44 14.92
N ALA A 324 -21.42 2.63 15.73
CA ALA A 324 -20.51 3.13 16.75
C ALA A 324 -19.19 3.71 16.18
N GLU A 325 -18.81 3.30 14.96
CA GLU A 325 -17.61 3.78 14.28
C GLU A 325 -17.75 5.24 13.85
N ASN A 326 -18.97 5.68 13.53
CA ASN A 326 -19.28 7.07 13.18
C ASN A 326 -18.84 8.07 14.26
N LYS A 327 -18.85 7.69 15.55
CA LYS A 327 -18.37 8.55 16.66
C LYS A 327 -16.89 8.93 16.53
N LYS A 328 -16.07 8.12 15.85
CA LYS A 328 -14.63 8.36 15.72
C LYS A 328 -14.34 9.49 14.74
N ARG A 329 -15.13 9.61 13.67
CA ARG A 329 -15.05 10.70 12.68
C ARG A 329 -16.45 11.03 12.15
N PRO A 330 -17.26 11.76 12.94
CA PRO A 330 -18.63 12.10 12.55
C PRO A 330 -18.66 13.22 11.51
N PRO A 331 -19.80 13.47 10.86
CA PRO A 331 -19.98 14.64 10.02
C PRO A 331 -19.69 15.94 10.79
N ALA A 332 -18.98 16.89 10.17
CA ALA A 332 -18.58 18.13 10.84
C ALA A 332 -19.79 18.99 11.24
N VAL A 333 -20.83 18.99 10.40
CA VAL A 333 -22.09 19.71 10.62
C VAL A 333 -23.28 18.82 10.30
N LYS A 334 -24.46 19.20 10.78
CA LYS A 334 -25.69 18.46 10.52
C LYS A 334 -26.12 18.48 9.06
N GLY A 335 -26.10 19.64 8.41
CA GLY A 335 -26.46 19.76 7.00
C GLY A 335 -27.77 19.03 6.64
N THR A 336 -27.71 18.23 5.56
CA THR A 336 -28.82 17.36 5.08
C THR A 336 -28.83 15.95 5.72
N ILE A 337 -27.96 15.70 6.70
CA ILE A 337 -27.84 14.40 7.36
C ILE A 337 -28.90 14.27 8.45
N THR A 338 -29.67 13.19 8.40
CA THR A 338 -30.75 12.90 9.35
C THR A 338 -30.46 11.65 10.19
N THR A 339 -29.62 10.73 9.70
CA THR A 339 -29.35 9.42 10.33
C THR A 339 -28.24 9.47 11.38
N SER A 340 -27.35 10.46 11.35
CA SER A 340 -26.26 10.58 12.34
C SER A 340 -26.77 11.06 13.71
N ARG A 341 -26.29 10.40 14.78
CA ARG A 341 -26.47 10.84 16.17
C ARG A 341 -25.35 11.77 16.65
N GLU A 342 -24.28 11.88 15.87
CA GLU A 342 -23.02 12.51 16.25
C GLU A 342 -22.64 13.56 15.21
N TYR A 343 -22.13 14.71 15.65
CA TYR A 343 -21.67 15.80 14.79
C TYR A 343 -20.48 16.52 15.42
N GLY A 344 -19.68 17.20 14.62
CA GLY A 344 -18.49 17.90 15.08
C GLY A 344 -17.25 17.02 14.97
N SER A 345 -16.37 17.04 15.98
CA SER A 345 -15.10 16.28 15.94
C SER A 345 -15.14 15.07 16.88
N GLY A 346 -14.76 13.92 16.34
CA GLY A 346 -14.49 12.70 17.08
C GLY A 346 -12.99 12.53 17.39
N SER A 347 -12.60 11.34 17.83
CA SER A 347 -11.20 11.02 18.14
C SER A 347 -10.25 11.07 16.94
N HIS A 348 -10.79 10.99 15.72
CA HIS A 348 -10.06 11.01 14.46
C HIS A 348 -10.58 12.14 13.56
N GLY A 349 -10.86 13.29 14.17
CA GLY A 349 -11.33 14.49 13.47
C GLY A 349 -12.81 14.42 13.08
N SER A 350 -13.16 15.12 12.00
CA SER A 350 -14.52 15.22 11.48
C SER A 350 -14.53 15.00 9.97
N ASP A 351 -15.63 14.51 9.40
CA ASP A 351 -15.84 14.50 7.96
C ASP A 351 -16.54 15.81 7.53
N PRO A 352 -15.82 16.74 6.88
CA PRO A 352 -16.40 18.03 6.50
C PRO A 352 -17.24 17.99 5.23
N THR A 353 -17.19 16.90 4.43
CA THR A 353 -17.68 16.95 3.04
C THR A 353 -18.32 15.66 2.52
N TYR A 354 -17.74 14.49 2.79
CA TYR A 354 -18.13 13.27 2.09
C TYR A 354 -19.45 12.73 2.63
N ALA A 355 -19.63 12.68 3.95
CA ALA A 355 -20.87 12.22 4.56
C ALA A 355 -22.09 13.03 4.11
N GLU A 356 -21.96 14.35 3.95
CA GLU A 356 -23.07 15.19 3.46
C GLU A 356 -23.38 14.95 1.97
N THR A 357 -22.40 14.50 1.19
CA THR A 357 -22.60 14.22 -0.24
C THR A 357 -23.14 12.81 -0.48
N TYR A 358 -22.68 11.83 0.30
CA TYR A 358 -22.85 10.41 -0.01
C TYR A 358 -23.64 9.63 1.04
N LEU A 359 -23.70 10.10 2.28
CA LEU A 359 -24.41 9.44 3.38
C LEU A 359 -25.62 10.26 3.87
N ASN A 360 -26.08 11.22 3.08
CA ASN A 360 -27.20 12.10 3.44
C ASN A 360 -28.56 11.41 3.39
N GLY A 361 -29.59 12.13 3.83
CA GLY A 361 -30.97 11.69 3.68
C GLY A 361 -31.44 10.64 4.68
N ASP A 362 -32.72 10.33 4.61
CA ASP A 362 -33.38 9.31 5.42
C ASP A 362 -33.93 8.20 4.51
N PRO A 363 -33.36 6.99 4.55
CA PRO A 363 -33.72 5.92 3.65
C PRO A 363 -35.07 5.28 3.96
N THR A 364 -35.81 5.80 4.95
CA THR A 364 -37.16 5.37 5.29
C THR A 364 -38.24 6.30 4.76
N ASN A 365 -37.86 7.46 4.18
CA ASN A 365 -38.79 8.43 3.62
C ASN A 365 -39.12 8.11 2.14
N THR A 366 -39.83 9.03 1.46
CA THR A 366 -40.25 8.85 0.03
C THR A 366 -39.42 9.67 -0.97
N THR A 367 -38.48 10.47 -0.49
CA THR A 367 -37.59 11.31 -1.27
C THR A 367 -36.30 10.54 -1.51
N PHE A 368 -35.83 10.51 -2.76
CA PHE A 368 -34.54 9.90 -3.06
C PHE A 368 -33.41 10.85 -2.69
N ASP A 369 -32.53 10.38 -1.82
CA ASP A 369 -31.27 11.01 -1.44
C ASP A 369 -30.07 10.16 -1.87
N SER A 370 -28.89 10.79 -1.95
CA SER A 370 -27.65 10.09 -2.32
C SER A 370 -27.32 8.96 -1.34
N GLY A 371 -27.61 9.13 -0.05
CA GLY A 371 -27.39 8.12 0.97
C GLY A 371 -28.37 6.95 0.97
N ASP A 372 -29.45 7.00 0.19
CA ASP A 372 -30.42 5.89 0.06
C ASP A 372 -29.86 4.72 -0.74
N GLN A 373 -28.80 4.97 -1.51
CA GLN A 373 -28.16 4.00 -2.38
C GLN A 373 -27.46 2.90 -1.58
N GLY A 374 -27.32 1.72 -2.18
CA GLY A 374 -26.82 0.52 -1.51
C GLY A 374 -25.31 0.34 -1.65
N PHE A 375 -24.86 -0.87 -1.30
CA PHE A 375 -23.46 -1.27 -1.41
C PHE A 375 -22.91 -1.13 -2.84
N ASN A 376 -23.74 -1.40 -3.84
CA ASN A 376 -23.35 -1.30 -5.24
C ASN A 376 -22.83 0.08 -5.61
N MET A 377 -23.57 1.13 -5.24
CA MET A 377 -23.19 2.50 -5.55
C MET A 377 -22.12 3.04 -4.60
N LEU A 378 -22.01 2.50 -3.39
CA LEU A 378 -20.85 2.75 -2.53
C LEU A 378 -19.55 2.25 -3.19
N VAL A 379 -19.58 1.03 -3.75
CA VAL A 379 -18.44 0.43 -4.46
C VAL A 379 -18.18 1.09 -5.81
N GLU A 380 -19.24 1.53 -6.51
CA GLU A 380 -19.15 2.26 -7.78
C GLU A 380 -18.37 3.56 -7.62
N GLU A 381 -18.77 4.38 -6.64
CA GLU A 381 -18.14 5.65 -6.31
C GLU A 381 -16.70 5.45 -5.80
N TRP A 382 -16.47 4.43 -4.96
CA TRP A 382 -15.13 4.03 -4.54
C TRP A 382 -14.21 3.76 -5.73
N ASN A 383 -14.70 3.04 -6.76
CA ASN A 383 -13.94 2.80 -7.98
C ASN A 383 -13.63 4.10 -8.75
N GLN A 384 -14.51 5.11 -8.71
CA GLN A 384 -14.22 6.38 -9.35
C GLN A 384 -13.14 7.18 -8.60
N TYR A 385 -13.10 7.14 -7.27
CA TYR A 385 -11.96 7.71 -6.53
C TYR A 385 -10.64 6.96 -6.74
N ILE A 386 -10.68 5.64 -7.01
CA ILE A 386 -9.49 4.91 -7.48
C ILE A 386 -9.03 5.46 -8.84
N ASN A 387 -9.96 5.74 -9.76
CA ASN A 387 -9.62 6.35 -11.04
C ASN A 387 -9.02 7.74 -10.89
N SER A 388 -9.57 8.58 -10.01
CA SER A 388 -9.01 9.90 -9.68
C SER A 388 -7.58 9.79 -9.17
N MET A 389 -7.35 8.94 -8.16
CA MET A 389 -6.02 8.68 -7.61
C MET A 389 -5.05 8.13 -8.68
N ALA A 390 -5.53 7.25 -9.55
CA ALA A 390 -4.73 6.71 -10.63
C ALA A 390 -4.27 7.79 -11.61
N VAL A 391 -5.14 8.72 -11.97
CA VAL A 391 -4.78 9.85 -12.85
C VAL A 391 -3.84 10.81 -12.15
N THR A 392 -4.13 11.20 -10.90
CA THR A 392 -3.28 12.08 -10.09
C THR A 392 -1.86 11.51 -9.97
N TYR A 393 -1.74 10.21 -9.67
CA TYR A 393 -0.47 9.50 -9.70
C TYR A 393 0.14 9.46 -11.11
N SER A 394 -0.62 9.08 -12.13
CA SER A 394 -0.04 8.88 -13.47
C SER A 394 0.39 10.19 -14.14
N LEU A 395 -0.21 11.33 -13.78
CA LEU A 395 0.12 12.62 -14.37
C LEU A 395 1.03 13.47 -13.50
N GLN A 396 1.27 13.07 -12.25
CA GLN A 396 2.06 13.84 -11.28
C GLN A 396 1.48 15.25 -11.06
N THR A 397 0.17 15.37 -11.12
CA THR A 397 -0.55 16.66 -11.02
C THR A 397 -0.78 17.10 -9.57
N GLY A 398 -0.25 16.40 -8.57
CA GLY A 398 -0.43 16.67 -7.13
C GLY A 398 0.17 17.98 -6.60
N GLY A 399 0.80 18.80 -7.46
CA GLY A 399 1.49 20.03 -7.05
C GLY A 399 0.63 21.30 -6.93
N GLY A 400 -0.70 21.23 -7.13
CA GLY A 400 -1.56 22.41 -7.11
C GLY A 400 -2.83 22.19 -6.29
N SER A 401 -2.79 22.58 -5.01
CA SER A 401 -3.93 22.75 -4.09
C SER A 401 -5.10 21.75 -4.21
N ARG A 402 -5.17 20.83 -3.23
CA ARG A 402 -6.21 19.83 -2.90
C ARG A 402 -6.06 18.47 -3.58
N THR A 403 -5.36 17.51 -2.95
CA THR A 403 -5.63 16.09 -3.22
C THR A 403 -6.73 15.57 -2.28
N SER A 404 -7.98 15.97 -2.55
CA SER A 404 -9.17 15.37 -1.92
C SER A 404 -9.28 13.88 -2.23
N ASP A 405 -8.76 13.44 -3.38
CA ASP A 405 -8.86 12.05 -3.87
C ASP A 405 -8.31 11.01 -2.88
N ARG A 406 -7.19 11.31 -2.20
CA ARG A 406 -6.59 10.40 -1.22
C ARG A 406 -7.48 10.23 0.01
N HIS A 407 -7.95 11.37 0.55
CA HIS A 407 -8.83 11.38 1.70
C HIS A 407 -10.17 10.72 1.36
N ALA A 408 -10.77 11.05 0.21
CA ALA A 408 -11.95 10.38 -0.30
C ALA A 408 -11.73 8.87 -0.37
N LEU A 409 -10.66 8.41 -1.04
CA LEU A 409 -10.37 6.99 -1.18
C LEU A 409 -10.25 6.28 0.17
N LEU A 410 -9.54 6.85 1.14
CA LEU A 410 -9.45 6.32 2.51
C LEU A 410 -10.82 6.28 3.21
N THR A 411 -11.62 7.33 3.06
CA THR A 411 -12.99 7.39 3.62
C THR A 411 -13.87 6.28 3.04
N TYR A 412 -13.80 6.02 1.74
CA TYR A 412 -14.54 4.92 1.10
C TYR A 412 -14.07 3.54 1.57
N LEU A 413 -12.76 3.32 1.75
CA LEU A 413 -12.26 2.07 2.32
C LEU A 413 -12.85 1.83 3.71
N TRP A 414 -12.83 2.85 4.57
CA TRP A 414 -13.38 2.76 5.91
C TRP A 414 -14.91 2.51 5.90
N TRP A 415 -15.64 3.17 5.01
CA TRP A 415 -17.08 2.94 4.86
C TRP A 415 -17.40 1.54 4.34
N VAL A 416 -16.63 1.01 3.39
CA VAL A 416 -16.84 -0.35 2.86
C VAL A 416 -16.64 -1.40 3.95
N GLU A 417 -15.60 -1.31 4.76
CA GLU A 417 -15.37 -2.25 5.87
C GLU A 417 -16.49 -2.18 6.91
N ARG A 418 -16.89 -0.96 7.29
CA ARG A 418 -18.02 -0.74 8.21
C ARG A 418 -19.32 -1.28 7.64
N TYR A 419 -19.55 -1.10 6.35
CA TYR A 419 -20.73 -1.59 5.67
C TYR A 419 -20.77 -3.12 5.75
N LEU A 420 -19.67 -3.79 5.39
CA LEU A 420 -19.54 -5.25 5.48
C LEU A 420 -19.78 -5.74 6.92
N ALA A 421 -19.15 -5.11 7.91
CA ALA A 421 -19.33 -5.44 9.32
C ALA A 421 -20.78 -5.27 9.77
N LYS A 422 -21.46 -4.20 9.33
CA LYS A 422 -22.83 -3.89 9.70
C LYS A 422 -23.82 -4.87 9.08
N ILE A 423 -23.73 -5.16 7.77
CA ILE A 423 -24.60 -6.16 7.15
C ILE A 423 -24.35 -7.56 7.71
N ARG A 424 -23.13 -7.90 8.12
CA ARG A 424 -22.87 -9.20 8.76
C ARG A 424 -23.69 -9.39 10.04
N VAL A 425 -23.92 -8.33 10.79
CA VAL A 425 -24.62 -8.37 12.08
C VAL A 425 -26.12 -8.13 11.92
N GLU A 426 -26.50 -7.16 11.10
CA GLU A 426 -27.88 -6.66 11.01
C GLU A 426 -28.66 -7.23 9.81
N HIS A 427 -27.96 -7.68 8.77
CA HIS A 427 -28.52 -8.17 7.50
C HIS A 427 -27.75 -9.40 6.98
N PRO A 428 -27.66 -10.49 7.76
CA PRO A 428 -26.79 -11.63 7.45
C PRO A 428 -27.08 -12.27 6.09
N GLU A 429 -28.32 -12.19 5.58
CA GLU A 429 -28.68 -12.64 4.23
C GLU A 429 -27.99 -11.86 3.11
N GLN A 430 -27.79 -10.55 3.31
CA GLN A 430 -27.09 -9.68 2.35
C GLN A 430 -25.58 -9.94 2.41
N HIS A 431 -25.05 -10.12 3.62
CA HIS A 431 -23.67 -10.50 3.84
C HIS A 431 -23.35 -11.86 3.19
N ASP A 432 -24.20 -12.86 3.40
CA ASP A 432 -24.03 -14.20 2.83
C ASP A 432 -24.07 -14.17 1.30
N TYR A 433 -24.96 -13.38 0.71
CA TYR A 433 -24.97 -13.18 -0.75
C TYR A 433 -23.66 -12.56 -1.26
N LEU A 434 -23.15 -11.52 -0.60
CA LEU A 434 -21.90 -10.87 -0.97
C LEU A 434 -20.71 -11.84 -0.82
N VAL A 435 -20.61 -12.52 0.32
CA VAL A 435 -19.52 -13.44 0.63
C VAL A 435 -19.55 -14.70 -0.24
N THR A 436 -20.72 -15.20 -0.64
CA THR A 436 -20.82 -16.39 -1.50
C THR A 436 -20.69 -16.07 -2.99
N SER A 437 -20.96 -14.82 -3.42
CA SER A 437 -20.81 -14.35 -4.80
C SER A 437 -19.34 -14.18 -5.20
N PRO A 438 -18.82 -14.97 -6.16
CA PRO A 438 -17.47 -14.77 -6.69
C PRO A 438 -17.28 -13.37 -7.28
N ALA A 439 -18.30 -12.85 -7.98
CA ALA A 439 -18.25 -11.53 -8.60
C ALA A 439 -18.06 -10.41 -7.55
N TRP A 440 -18.77 -10.48 -6.41
CA TRP A 440 -18.59 -9.49 -5.34
C TRP A 440 -17.26 -9.64 -4.62
N ARG A 441 -16.83 -10.87 -4.30
CA ARG A 441 -15.52 -11.10 -3.70
C ARG A 441 -14.39 -10.56 -4.57
N GLU A 442 -14.40 -10.89 -5.86
CA GLU A 442 -13.40 -10.42 -6.82
C GLU A 442 -13.44 -8.90 -6.97
N THR A 443 -14.64 -8.31 -7.06
CA THR A 443 -14.80 -6.85 -7.15
C THR A 443 -14.21 -6.14 -5.94
N VAL A 444 -14.63 -6.49 -4.72
CA VAL A 444 -14.18 -5.81 -3.51
C VAL A 444 -12.68 -5.99 -3.31
N LEU A 445 -12.16 -7.21 -3.46
CA LEU A 445 -10.73 -7.47 -3.31
C LEU A 445 -9.92 -6.75 -4.40
N ALA A 446 -10.38 -6.75 -5.66
CA ALA A 446 -9.71 -6.02 -6.73
C ALA A 446 -9.60 -4.53 -6.45
N LEU A 447 -10.70 -3.90 -6.05
CA LEU A 447 -10.74 -2.47 -5.73
C LEU A 447 -9.93 -2.16 -4.47
N TRP A 448 -9.93 -3.06 -3.48
CA TRP A 448 -9.11 -2.96 -2.26
C TRP A 448 -7.62 -2.89 -2.61
N GLY A 449 -7.15 -3.87 -3.39
CA GLY A 449 -5.77 -3.91 -3.87
C GLY A 449 -5.39 -2.70 -4.71
N ARG A 450 -6.26 -2.27 -5.64
CA ARG A 450 -6.06 -1.06 -6.45
C ARG A 450 -6.02 0.21 -5.62
N SER A 451 -6.77 0.29 -4.54
CA SER A 451 -6.75 1.45 -3.66
C SER A 451 -5.40 1.59 -3.00
N TRP A 452 -4.93 0.51 -2.35
CA TRP A 452 -3.64 0.49 -1.67
C TRP A 452 -2.45 0.63 -2.62
N ARG A 453 -2.60 0.21 -3.89
CA ARG A 453 -1.62 0.51 -4.95
C ARG A 453 -1.33 2.01 -5.07
N TYR A 454 -2.34 2.87 -4.99
CA TYR A 454 -2.14 4.32 -5.11
C TYR A 454 -1.95 5.00 -3.75
N LEU A 455 -2.58 4.50 -2.69
CA LEU A 455 -2.40 5.04 -1.33
C LEU A 455 -0.98 4.84 -0.79
N ASN A 456 -0.25 3.83 -1.27
CA ASN A 456 1.16 3.62 -0.90
C ASN A 456 2.14 4.43 -1.76
N THR A 457 1.66 5.39 -2.56
CA THR A 457 2.50 6.26 -3.38
C THR A 457 2.53 7.69 -2.82
N ASP A 458 3.67 8.36 -2.99
CA ASP A 458 3.84 9.78 -2.64
C ASP A 458 3.32 10.67 -3.77
N THR A 459 2.00 10.80 -3.86
CA THR A 459 1.40 11.88 -4.64
C THR A 459 1.31 13.09 -3.71
N GLY A 460 2.19 14.09 -3.89
CA GLY A 460 2.20 15.29 -3.05
C GLY A 460 0.82 15.94 -2.89
N GLY A 461 0.63 16.69 -1.80
CA GLY A 461 -0.63 17.41 -1.51
C GLY A 461 -1.51 16.81 -0.40
N MET A 462 -0.96 15.94 0.46
CA MET A 462 -1.71 15.28 1.55
C MET A 462 -2.56 16.26 2.35
N GLU A 463 -3.86 15.99 2.44
CA GLU A 463 -4.70 16.67 3.42
C GLU A 463 -4.26 16.27 4.84
N PRO A 464 -4.18 17.22 5.80
CA PRO A 464 -3.67 16.98 7.16
C PRO A 464 -4.28 15.77 7.87
N ASP A 465 -5.54 15.44 7.56
CA ASP A 465 -6.30 14.40 8.24
C ASP A 465 -6.13 12.99 7.63
N SER A 466 -5.42 12.85 6.50
CA SER A 466 -5.32 11.55 5.80
C SER A 466 -4.69 10.46 6.68
N GLY A 467 -3.80 10.82 7.61
CA GLY A 467 -3.24 9.90 8.59
C GLY A 467 -4.30 9.34 9.56
N GLN A 468 -5.19 10.21 10.05
CA GLN A 468 -6.28 9.83 10.96
C GLN A 468 -7.25 8.84 10.30
N VAL A 469 -7.62 9.06 9.03
CA VAL A 469 -8.48 8.12 8.31
C VAL A 469 -7.75 6.81 7.99
N THR A 470 -6.44 6.87 7.72
CA THR A 470 -5.62 5.66 7.53
C THR A 470 -5.63 4.76 8.78
N GLU A 471 -5.55 5.35 9.97
CA GLU A 471 -5.66 4.61 11.24
C GLU A 471 -7.03 3.94 11.39
N LEU A 472 -8.12 4.61 10.98
CA LEU A 472 -9.47 4.04 10.99
C LEU A 472 -9.60 2.82 10.07
N VAL A 473 -9.07 2.90 8.85
CA VAL A 473 -9.07 1.78 7.88
C VAL A 473 -8.23 0.59 8.38
N ARG A 474 -7.17 0.86 9.15
CA ARG A 474 -6.26 -0.19 9.64
C ARG A 474 -6.72 -0.87 10.93
N GLN A 475 -7.94 -0.58 11.41
CA GLN A 475 -8.43 -1.20 12.64
C GLN A 475 -8.63 -2.72 12.47
N PRO A 476 -8.05 -3.56 13.34
CA PRO A 476 -8.07 -5.02 13.15
C PRO A 476 -9.46 -5.63 13.01
N HIS A 477 -10.48 -5.13 13.72
CA HIS A 477 -11.85 -5.67 13.63
C HIS A 477 -12.54 -5.32 12.31
N LEU A 478 -12.14 -4.23 11.64
CA LEU A 478 -12.66 -3.85 10.32
C LEU A 478 -11.92 -4.59 9.20
N LEU A 479 -10.59 -4.67 9.26
CA LEU A 479 -9.77 -5.45 8.33
C LEU A 479 -10.14 -6.94 8.31
N THR A 480 -10.70 -7.45 9.41
CA THR A 480 -11.21 -8.81 9.48
C THR A 480 -12.30 -9.08 8.43
N GLU A 481 -13.11 -8.08 8.07
CA GLU A 481 -14.14 -8.25 7.02
C GLU A 481 -13.51 -8.46 5.64
N ILE A 482 -12.42 -7.75 5.31
CA ILE A 482 -11.64 -8.02 4.10
C ILE A 482 -11.02 -9.42 4.15
N HIS A 483 -10.51 -9.84 5.31
CA HIS A 483 -9.98 -11.20 5.47
C HIS A 483 -11.03 -12.31 5.31
N ARG A 484 -12.30 -12.05 5.68
CA ARG A 484 -13.41 -12.97 5.40
C ARG A 484 -13.63 -13.15 3.90
N LEU A 485 -13.56 -12.07 3.13
CA LEU A 485 -13.66 -12.14 1.68
C LEU A 485 -12.49 -12.90 1.07
N ARG A 486 -11.26 -12.68 1.55
CA ARG A 486 -10.08 -13.47 1.13
C ARG A 486 -10.27 -14.96 1.39
N THR A 487 -10.71 -15.31 2.60
CA THR A 487 -10.97 -16.70 2.99
C THR A 487 -12.03 -17.34 2.09
N ALA A 488 -13.15 -16.66 1.87
CA ALA A 488 -14.22 -17.14 0.98
C ALA A 488 -13.78 -17.19 -0.50
N ASN A 489 -12.78 -16.40 -0.88
CA ASN A 489 -12.15 -16.43 -2.20
C ASN A 489 -11.07 -17.52 -2.33
N GLY A 490 -10.88 -18.35 -1.30
CA GLY A 490 -9.91 -19.45 -1.30
C GLY A 490 -8.45 -19.02 -1.10
N CYS A 491 -8.22 -17.79 -0.61
CA CYS A 491 -6.87 -17.29 -0.34
C CYS A 491 -6.36 -17.85 0.99
N THR A 492 -5.31 -18.68 0.94
CA THR A 492 -4.67 -19.31 2.11
C THR A 492 -3.30 -18.69 2.37
N ASN A 493 -2.88 -18.57 3.64
CA ASN A 493 -1.59 -18.02 4.09
C ASN A 493 -1.37 -16.57 3.61
N PRO A 494 -2.11 -15.59 4.17
CA PRO A 494 -2.02 -14.21 3.71
C PRO A 494 -0.60 -13.67 3.94
N VAL A 495 -0.04 -13.06 2.89
CA VAL A 495 1.27 -12.41 2.95
C VAL A 495 1.09 -10.91 2.69
N GLU A 496 1.03 -10.15 3.78
CA GLU A 496 2.01 -9.08 4.05
C GLU A 496 2.53 -8.25 2.89
N LEU A 497 1.73 -7.63 2.00
CA LEU A 497 2.32 -6.87 0.90
C LEU A 497 3.03 -5.57 1.33
N PHE A 498 2.68 -5.02 2.50
CA PHE A 498 3.26 -3.80 3.06
C PHE A 498 3.12 -3.82 4.59
N PRO A 499 4.20 -3.89 5.38
CA PRO A 499 4.10 -3.78 6.83
C PRO A 499 3.69 -2.38 7.28
#